data_AF-A0A965HG60-F1
#
_entry.id   AF-A0A965HG60-F1
#
_cell.length_a   1.000
_cell.length_b   1.000
_cell.length_c   1.000
_cell.angle_alpha   90.00
_cell.angle_beta   90.00
_cell.angle_gamma   90.00
#
_symmetry.space_group_name_H-M   'P 1'
#
loop_
_entity.id
_entity.type
_entity.pdbx_description
1 polymer ?
#
loop_
_entity_poly.entity_id
_entity_poly.type
_entity_poly.pdbx_seq_one_letter_code
_entity_poly.pdbx_strand_id
1 'polypeptide(L)'
;MERLLEGRTLGPVLALAKIPPSPNLTTLVTELSSNPQTKILVLDEMMDPGNVGALLRTSHAMGVAAVIALGGTDPFHPRAARTSMGSIFRVPVLRLPSADELIPALRSQHYFTIGATSDAPTLLPHAPIPKKPIALFVGNEGKGLSPSIRAALDLLVAIPMSSTIDSFSINAATAVVLYAITHPNS
;
A
#
# COMPACT_ATOMS: atom_id res chain seq x y z
N MET A 1 30.34 -7.48 -9.74
CA MET A 1 29.54 -7.78 -8.53
C MET A 1 29.21 -6.50 -7.76
N GLU A 2 30.19 -5.65 -7.42
CA GLU A 2 29.97 -4.37 -6.70
C GLU A 2 28.92 -3.43 -7.29
N ARG A 3 28.83 -3.33 -8.62
CA ARG A 3 27.84 -2.46 -9.29
C ARG A 3 26.38 -2.89 -9.11
N LEU A 4 26.13 -4.16 -8.74
CA LEU A 4 24.80 -4.69 -8.39
C LEU A 4 24.47 -4.49 -6.90
N LEU A 5 25.48 -4.15 -6.09
CA LEU A 5 25.40 -4.22 -4.63
C LEU A 5 25.29 -2.85 -3.97
N GLU A 6 25.38 -1.75 -4.72
CA GLU A 6 25.37 -0.37 -4.18
C GLU A 6 26.28 -0.23 -2.95
N GLY A 7 27.44 -0.91 -2.96
CA GLY A 7 28.45 -0.85 -1.90
C GLY A 7 28.18 -1.65 -0.62
N ARG A 8 27.26 -2.63 -0.59
CA ARG A 8 26.98 -3.44 0.62
C ARG A 8 27.33 -4.94 0.49
N THR A 9 27.74 -5.53 1.61
CA THR A 9 28.00 -6.98 1.75
C THR A 9 26.69 -7.77 1.76
N LEU A 10 26.48 -8.63 0.76
CA LEU A 10 25.43 -9.67 0.82
C LEU A 10 25.95 -10.90 1.58
N GLY A 11 25.03 -11.69 2.14
CA GLY A 11 25.35 -13.06 2.57
C GLY A 11 25.83 -13.91 1.37
N PRO A 12 26.41 -15.11 1.61
CA PRO A 12 27.13 -15.89 0.59
C PRO A 12 26.26 -16.46 -0.54
N VAL A 13 24.95 -16.22 -0.53
CA VAL A 13 23.99 -16.84 -1.47
C VAL A 13 23.22 -15.77 -2.23
N LEU A 14 23.26 -15.86 -3.56
CA LEU A 14 22.43 -15.10 -4.49
C LEU A 14 21.58 -16.09 -5.30
N ALA A 15 20.30 -15.79 -5.49
CA ALA A 15 19.41 -16.57 -6.33
C ALA A 15 18.75 -15.68 -7.39
N LEU A 16 18.57 -16.23 -8.59
CA LEU A 16 17.73 -15.64 -9.63
C LEU A 16 16.32 -16.25 -9.49
N ALA A 17 15.31 -15.41 -9.30
CA ALA A 17 13.92 -15.84 -9.24
C ALA A 17 13.13 -15.26 -10.42
N LYS A 18 12.19 -16.03 -10.95
CA LYS A 18 11.22 -15.52 -11.93
C LYS A 18 10.23 -14.62 -11.18
N ILE A 19 10.00 -13.42 -11.70
CA ILE A 19 8.95 -12.53 -11.20
C ILE A 19 7.61 -13.25 -11.41
N PRO A 20 6.74 -13.37 -10.37
CA PRO A 20 5.44 -14.00 -10.53
C PRO A 20 4.62 -13.26 -11.60
N PRO A 21 3.78 -13.97 -12.38
CA PRO A 21 2.92 -13.31 -13.34
C PRO A 21 2.01 -12.29 -12.62
N SER A 22 1.87 -11.10 -13.20
CA SER A 22 0.96 -10.09 -12.66
C SER A 22 -0.46 -10.63 -12.67
N PRO A 23 -1.20 -10.56 -11.54
CA PRO A 23 -2.59 -10.98 -11.51
C PRO A 23 -3.45 -10.10 -12.42
N ASN A 24 -4.55 -10.63 -12.93
CA ASN A 24 -5.54 -9.82 -13.64
C ASN A 24 -6.32 -8.96 -12.62
N LEU A 25 -6.47 -7.65 -12.88
CA LEU A 25 -7.15 -6.71 -11.99
C LEU A 25 -8.55 -7.21 -11.60
N THR A 26 -9.40 -7.48 -12.60
CA THR A 26 -10.80 -7.86 -12.40
C THR A 26 -10.91 -9.14 -11.58
N THR A 27 -10.13 -10.18 -11.93
CA THR A 27 -10.11 -11.44 -11.18
C THR A 27 -9.67 -11.20 -9.73
N LEU A 28 -8.57 -10.46 -9.53
CA LEU A 28 -8.00 -10.20 -8.21
C LEU A 28 -9.01 -9.49 -7.28
N VAL A 29 -9.59 -8.38 -7.73
CA VAL A 29 -10.51 -7.61 -6.87
C VAL A 29 -11.80 -8.39 -6.58
N THR A 30 -12.29 -9.16 -7.56
CA THR A 30 -13.52 -9.98 -7.41
C THR A 30 -13.31 -11.07 -6.38
N GLU A 31 -12.25 -11.87 -6.51
CA GLU A 31 -11.96 -12.97 -5.58
C GLU A 31 -11.76 -12.46 -4.16
N LEU A 32 -10.98 -11.39 -4.00
CA LEU A 32 -10.67 -10.81 -2.70
C LEU A 32 -11.89 -10.14 -2.04
N SER A 33 -12.89 -9.71 -2.83
CA SER A 33 -14.10 -9.04 -2.29
C SER A 33 -15.01 -9.98 -1.51
N SER A 34 -14.90 -11.29 -1.73
CA SER A 34 -15.69 -12.33 -1.05
C SER A 34 -15.49 -12.34 0.47
N ASN A 35 -14.33 -11.87 0.95
CA ASN A 35 -14.05 -11.75 2.37
C ASN A 35 -14.22 -10.28 2.82
N PRO A 36 -15.21 -9.95 3.67
CA PRO A 36 -15.42 -8.58 4.14
C PRO A 36 -14.31 -8.05 5.05
N GLN A 37 -13.40 -8.90 5.52
CA GLN A 37 -12.23 -8.47 6.28
C GLN A 37 -11.02 -8.12 5.39
N THR A 38 -11.08 -8.42 4.09
CA THR A 38 -10.00 -8.14 3.13
C THR A 38 -9.50 -6.70 3.23
N LYS A 39 -8.18 -6.57 3.18
CA LYS A 39 -7.46 -5.31 3.07
C LYS A 39 -6.53 -5.39 1.87
N ILE A 40 -6.57 -4.37 1.02
CA ILE A 40 -5.57 -4.16 -0.03
C ILE A 40 -4.88 -2.82 0.22
N LEU A 41 -3.58 -2.76 -0.04
CA LEU A 41 -2.82 -1.52 0.02
C LEU A 41 -2.56 -1.01 -1.39
N VAL A 42 -2.85 0.26 -1.64
CA VAL A 42 -2.65 0.92 -2.92
C VAL A 42 -1.60 2.01 -2.74
N LEU A 43 -0.50 1.90 -3.49
CA LEU A 43 0.60 2.85 -3.49
C LEU A 43 0.41 3.81 -4.67
N ASP A 44 0.19 5.09 -4.40
CA ASP A 44 0.02 6.12 -5.43
C ASP A 44 1.35 6.84 -5.68
N GLU A 45 1.94 6.62 -6.87
CA GLU A 45 3.18 7.23 -7.34
C GLU A 45 4.35 7.17 -6.34
N MET A 46 4.52 6.02 -5.68
CA MET A 46 5.58 5.81 -4.70
C MET A 46 6.96 5.79 -5.38
N MET A 47 7.83 6.74 -5.01
CA MET A 47 9.10 6.94 -5.73
C MET A 47 10.28 6.23 -5.07
N ASP A 48 10.34 6.12 -3.74
CA ASP A 48 11.45 5.43 -3.08
C ASP A 48 11.23 3.90 -3.04
N PRO A 49 12.07 3.09 -3.74
CA PRO A 49 11.94 1.64 -3.65
C PRO A 49 12.18 1.11 -2.23
N GLY A 50 12.91 1.84 -1.37
CA GLY A 50 13.05 1.46 0.04
C GLY A 50 11.71 1.45 0.77
N ASN A 51 10.91 2.50 0.58
CA ASN A 51 9.56 2.59 1.13
C ASN A 51 8.62 1.55 0.52
N VAL A 52 8.68 1.28 -0.80
CA VAL A 52 7.88 0.21 -1.41
C VAL A 52 8.15 -1.15 -0.74
N GLY A 53 9.42 -1.50 -0.52
CA GLY A 53 9.76 -2.75 0.15
C GLY A 53 9.34 -2.79 1.62
N ALA A 54 9.51 -1.70 2.36
CA ALA A 54 9.06 -1.59 3.74
C ALA A 54 7.53 -1.68 3.88
N LEU A 55 6.77 -1.09 2.95
CA LEU A 55 5.32 -1.18 2.87
C LEU A 55 4.85 -2.59 2.50
N LEU A 56 5.55 -3.29 1.60
CA LEU A 56 5.30 -4.72 1.32
C LEU A 56 5.49 -5.58 2.57
N ARG A 57 6.53 -5.31 3.36
CA ARG A 57 6.77 -6.01 4.62
C ARG A 57 5.67 -5.72 5.65
N THR A 58 5.28 -4.46 5.78
CA THR A 58 4.18 -4.05 6.67
C THR A 58 2.87 -4.70 6.23
N SER A 59 2.59 -4.70 4.93
CA SER A 59 1.41 -5.34 4.34
C SER A 59 1.35 -6.83 4.69
N HIS A 60 2.46 -7.54 4.52
CA HIS A 60 2.56 -8.96 4.86
C HIS A 60 2.31 -9.20 6.36
N ALA A 61 2.91 -8.40 7.23
CA ALA A 61 2.73 -8.52 8.68
C ALA A 61 1.28 -8.23 9.13
N MET A 62 0.58 -7.34 8.42
CA MET A 62 -0.81 -6.96 8.70
C MET A 62 -1.85 -7.85 8.03
N GLY A 63 -1.45 -8.87 7.27
CA GLY A 63 -2.38 -9.75 6.55
C GLY A 63 -3.09 -9.06 5.37
N VAL A 64 -2.48 -8.03 4.79
CA VAL A 64 -2.96 -7.40 3.54
C VAL A 64 -2.93 -8.43 2.42
N ALA A 65 -4.05 -8.55 1.71
CA ALA A 65 -4.27 -9.59 0.71
C ALA A 65 -3.58 -9.30 -0.63
N ALA A 66 -3.37 -8.03 -0.95
CA ALA A 66 -2.63 -7.60 -2.14
C ALA A 66 -2.08 -6.17 -1.99
N VAL A 67 -0.98 -5.90 -2.68
CA VAL A 67 -0.46 -4.55 -2.89
C VAL A 67 -0.63 -4.17 -4.35
N ILE A 68 -1.19 -2.99 -4.61
CA ILE A 68 -1.36 -2.43 -5.94
C ILE A 68 -0.50 -1.18 -6.05
N ALA A 69 0.46 -1.17 -6.96
CA ALA A 69 1.30 0.00 -7.24
C ALA A 69 0.78 0.74 -8.47
N LEU A 70 0.43 2.01 -8.30
CA LEU A 70 -0.02 2.92 -9.36
C LEU A 70 1.16 3.79 -9.79
N GLY A 71 1.66 3.58 -11.00
CA GLY A 71 2.85 4.26 -11.48
C GLY A 71 4.07 4.04 -10.57
N GLY A 72 4.86 5.10 -10.36
CA GLY A 72 5.99 5.11 -9.44
C GLY A 72 7.10 4.10 -9.77
N THR A 73 7.90 3.79 -8.74
CA THR A 73 9.03 2.85 -8.85
C THR A 73 8.55 1.41 -8.96
N ASP A 74 9.29 0.59 -9.71
CA ASP A 74 9.03 -0.84 -9.81
C ASP A 74 9.12 -1.52 -8.43
N PRO A 75 8.05 -2.17 -7.94
CA PRO A 75 8.09 -2.94 -6.69
C PRO A 75 9.14 -4.05 -6.68
N PHE A 76 9.54 -4.57 -7.85
CA PHE A 76 10.59 -5.59 -7.97
C PHE A 76 12.00 -5.01 -8.07
N HIS A 77 12.16 -3.70 -7.89
CA HIS A 77 13.48 -3.04 -7.82
C HIS A 77 14.36 -3.72 -6.75
N PRO A 78 15.67 -3.95 -7.00
CA PRO A 78 16.54 -4.67 -6.06
C PRO A 78 16.51 -4.11 -4.62
N ARG A 79 16.44 -2.78 -4.48
CA ARG A 79 16.30 -2.12 -3.17
C ARG A 79 14.97 -2.42 -2.48
N ALA A 80 13.85 -2.49 -3.22
CA ALA A 80 12.54 -2.87 -2.70
C ALA A 80 12.52 -4.36 -2.30
N ALA A 81 13.04 -5.23 -3.16
CA ALA A 81 13.17 -6.66 -2.88
C ALA A 81 13.96 -6.91 -1.58
N ARG A 82 15.11 -6.25 -1.41
CA ARG A 82 15.94 -6.34 -0.19
C ARG A 82 15.21 -5.81 1.05
N THR A 83 14.62 -4.62 0.99
CA THR A 83 13.95 -3.99 2.14
C THR A 83 12.65 -4.71 2.54
N SER A 84 12.00 -5.41 1.62
CA SER A 84 10.83 -6.26 1.90
C SER A 84 11.13 -7.49 2.77
N MET A 85 12.41 -7.88 2.89
CA MET A 85 12.84 -9.08 3.60
C MET A 85 12.06 -10.34 3.17
N GLY A 86 11.87 -10.52 1.86
CA GLY A 86 11.19 -11.68 1.27
C GLY A 86 9.66 -11.57 1.20
N SER A 87 9.07 -10.52 1.78
CA SER A 87 7.62 -10.29 1.76
C SER A 87 7.07 -10.05 0.36
N ILE A 88 7.90 -9.54 -0.56
CA ILE A 88 7.58 -9.36 -1.98
C ILE A 88 7.15 -10.67 -2.68
N PHE A 89 7.56 -11.83 -2.16
CA PHE A 89 7.19 -13.15 -2.71
C PHE A 89 5.98 -13.77 -2.01
N ARG A 90 5.43 -13.10 -1.00
CA ARG A 90 4.32 -13.60 -0.15
C ARG A 90 3.03 -12.83 -0.36
N VAL A 91 3.13 -11.56 -0.71
CA VAL A 91 1.99 -10.69 -0.98
C VAL A 91 1.86 -10.51 -2.50
N PRO A 92 0.69 -10.82 -3.10
CA PRO A 92 0.42 -10.51 -4.51
C PRO A 92 0.65 -9.02 -4.79
N VAL A 93 1.41 -8.72 -5.85
CA VAL A 93 1.67 -7.36 -6.31
C VAL A 93 1.10 -7.17 -7.70
N LEU A 94 0.21 -6.19 -7.85
CA LEU A 94 -0.30 -5.73 -9.13
C LEU A 94 0.29 -4.36 -9.45
N ARG A 95 0.70 -4.15 -10.70
CA ARG A 95 1.12 -2.82 -11.18
C ARG A 95 0.11 -2.31 -12.18
N LEU A 96 -0.32 -1.08 -12.01
CA LEU A 96 -1.18 -0.35 -12.95
C LEU A 96 -0.56 1.01 -13.25
N PRO A 97 -0.81 1.61 -14.43
CA PRO A 97 -0.29 2.93 -14.75
C PRO A 97 -0.96 4.05 -13.94
N SER A 98 -2.24 3.90 -13.60
CA SER A 98 -3.06 4.89 -12.90
C SER A 98 -4.23 4.21 -12.16
N ALA A 99 -5.01 5.01 -11.43
CA ALA A 99 -6.23 4.55 -10.75
C ALA A 99 -7.46 4.41 -11.67
N ASP A 100 -7.34 4.75 -12.96
CA ASP A 100 -8.49 4.92 -13.87
C ASP A 100 -9.32 3.64 -14.01
N GLU A 101 -8.67 2.48 -14.05
CA GLU A 101 -9.34 1.17 -14.06
C GLU A 101 -9.56 0.62 -12.66
N LEU A 102 -8.68 0.95 -11.71
CA LEU A 102 -8.71 0.42 -10.35
C LEU A 102 -9.95 0.88 -9.58
N ILE A 103 -10.21 2.19 -9.53
CA ILE A 103 -11.31 2.74 -8.72
C ILE A 103 -12.67 2.20 -9.21
N PRO A 104 -12.98 2.19 -10.52
CA PRO A 104 -14.20 1.56 -11.02
C PRO A 104 -14.29 0.07 -10.67
N ALA A 105 -13.19 -0.68 -10.80
CA ALA A 105 -13.16 -2.10 -10.46
C ALA A 105 -13.45 -2.33 -8.96
N LEU A 106 -12.82 -1.56 -8.07
CA LEU A 106 -13.08 -1.60 -6.63
C LEU A 106 -14.53 -1.25 -6.28
N ARG A 107 -15.08 -0.21 -6.91
CA ARG A 107 -16.46 0.22 -6.73
C ARG A 107 -17.45 -0.87 -7.18
N SER A 108 -17.19 -1.52 -8.31
CA SER A 108 -18.03 -2.61 -8.83
C SER A 108 -18.08 -3.81 -7.88
N GLN A 109 -17.03 -4.01 -7.09
CA GLN A 109 -16.92 -5.09 -6.10
C GLN A 109 -17.20 -4.61 -4.66
N HIS A 110 -17.81 -3.42 -4.51
CA HIS A 110 -18.24 -2.85 -3.23
C HIS A 110 -17.12 -2.66 -2.18
N TYR A 111 -15.87 -2.48 -2.61
CA TYR A 111 -14.81 -2.06 -1.70
C TYR A 111 -15.12 -0.69 -1.11
N PHE A 112 -14.73 -0.51 0.14
CA PHE A 112 -14.67 0.80 0.76
C PHE A 112 -13.25 1.35 0.62
N THR A 113 -13.12 2.56 0.08
CA THR A 113 -11.84 3.15 -0.27
C THR A 113 -11.45 4.22 0.76
N ILE A 114 -10.26 4.10 1.32
CA ILE A 114 -9.75 5.00 2.37
C ILE A 114 -8.43 5.61 1.90
N GLY A 115 -8.26 6.92 2.03
CA GLY A 115 -6.99 7.61 1.82
C GLY A 115 -6.39 8.10 3.12
N ALA A 116 -5.09 7.84 3.35
CA ALA A 116 -4.37 8.40 4.48
C ALA A 116 -3.66 9.71 4.08
N THR A 117 -4.04 10.83 4.70
CA THR A 117 -3.42 12.15 4.48
C THR A 117 -3.44 12.97 5.77
N SER A 118 -2.41 13.79 6.02
CA SER A 118 -2.27 14.56 7.27
C SER A 118 -3.33 15.65 7.42
N ASP A 119 -3.87 16.14 6.31
CA ASP A 119 -4.87 17.22 6.24
C ASP A 119 -6.32 16.69 6.08
N ALA A 120 -6.55 15.40 6.34
CA ALA A 120 -7.88 14.83 6.22
C ALA A 120 -8.84 15.41 7.28
N PRO A 121 -10.12 15.63 6.93
CA PRO A 121 -11.11 16.15 7.87
C PRO A 121 -11.49 15.14 8.96
N THR A 122 -11.34 13.84 8.71
CA THR A 122 -11.68 12.78 9.67
C THR A 122 -10.43 12.31 10.38
N LEU A 123 -10.41 12.39 11.71
CA LEU A 123 -9.34 11.79 12.49
C LEU A 123 -9.52 10.28 12.58
N LEU A 124 -8.44 9.53 12.40
CA LEU A 124 -8.42 8.06 12.36
C LEU A 124 -9.14 7.40 13.55
N PRO A 125 -9.00 7.87 14.82
CA PRO A 125 -9.74 7.27 15.94
C PRO A 125 -11.26 7.40 15.87
N HIS A 126 -11.77 8.35 15.07
CA HIS A 126 -13.21 8.60 14.89
C HIS A 126 -13.70 8.17 13.50
N ALA A 127 -12.84 7.51 12.72
CA ALA A 127 -13.17 7.09 11.36
C ALA A 127 -14.27 6.01 11.37
N PRO A 128 -15.36 6.17 10.61
CA PRO A 128 -16.43 5.18 10.55
C PRO A 128 -16.02 4.01 9.64
N ILE A 129 -15.22 3.08 10.16
CA ILE A 129 -14.69 1.94 9.38
C ILE A 129 -15.80 0.87 9.18
N PRO A 130 -16.26 0.63 7.94
CA PRO A 130 -17.32 -0.35 7.70
C PRO A 130 -16.79 -1.79 7.67
N LYS A 131 -17.69 -2.75 7.90
CA LYS A 131 -17.41 -4.19 7.69
C LYS A 131 -17.50 -4.56 6.20
N LYS A 132 -16.57 -4.03 5.40
CA LYS A 132 -16.45 -4.27 3.96
C LYS A 132 -14.98 -4.54 3.60
N PRO A 133 -14.69 -5.16 2.43
CA PRO A 133 -13.35 -5.14 1.87
C PRO A 133 -12.85 -3.70 1.78
N ILE A 134 -11.63 -3.41 2.25
CA ILE A 134 -11.08 -2.04 2.24
C ILE A 134 -9.87 -1.95 1.32
N ALA A 135 -9.83 -0.90 0.52
CA ALA A 135 -8.65 -0.46 -0.20
C ALA A 135 -8.07 0.79 0.46
N LEU A 136 -6.89 0.67 1.06
CA LEU A 136 -6.17 1.78 1.67
C LEU A 136 -5.21 2.38 0.64
N PHE A 137 -5.40 3.65 0.29
CA PHE A 137 -4.54 4.42 -0.59
C PHE A 137 -3.56 5.24 0.23
N VAL A 138 -2.28 5.13 -0.12
CA VAL A 138 -1.19 5.90 0.46
C VAL A 138 -0.40 6.58 -0.64
N GLY A 139 -0.17 7.87 -0.46
CA GLY A 139 0.44 8.72 -1.49
C GLY A 139 1.95 8.82 -1.39
N ASN A 140 2.50 9.55 -2.36
CA ASN A 140 3.90 9.94 -2.41
C ASN A 140 4.30 10.75 -1.16
N GLU A 141 5.53 10.58 -0.68
CA GLU A 141 6.03 11.20 0.56
C GLU A 141 6.07 12.74 0.51
N GLY A 142 6.20 13.32 -0.69
CA GLY A 142 6.23 14.77 -0.87
C GLY A 142 4.89 15.37 -1.31
N LYS A 143 4.18 14.70 -2.20
CA LYS A 143 2.92 15.22 -2.79
C LYS A 143 1.65 14.71 -2.12
N GLY A 144 1.74 13.65 -1.34
CA GLY A 144 0.58 12.91 -0.86
C GLY A 144 -0.15 12.19 -1.99
N LEU A 145 -1.46 11.98 -1.81
CA LEU A 145 -2.33 11.39 -2.82
C LEU A 145 -2.56 12.38 -3.98
N SER A 146 -2.57 11.86 -5.20
CA SER A 146 -2.93 12.63 -6.38
C SER A 146 -4.36 13.21 -6.24
N PRO A 147 -4.61 14.44 -6.74
CA PRO A 147 -5.91 15.10 -6.55
C PRO A 147 -7.10 14.30 -7.09
N SER A 148 -6.92 13.59 -8.21
CA SER A 148 -7.97 12.75 -8.81
C SER A 148 -8.32 11.56 -7.93
N ILE A 149 -7.34 10.87 -7.36
CA ILE A 149 -7.55 9.78 -6.41
C ILE A 149 -8.22 10.36 -5.15
N ARG A 150 -7.65 11.40 -4.55
CA ARG A 150 -8.18 12.02 -3.32
C ARG A 150 -9.66 12.38 -3.43
N ALA A 151 -10.10 12.89 -4.57
CA ALA A 151 -11.50 13.27 -4.82
C ALA A 151 -12.45 12.08 -5.04
N ALA A 152 -11.92 10.89 -5.34
CA ALA A 152 -12.69 9.70 -5.70
C ALA A 152 -12.85 8.69 -4.56
N LEU A 153 -12.13 8.86 -3.44
CA LEU A 153 -12.18 7.95 -2.28
C LEU A 153 -13.40 8.21 -1.39
N ASP A 154 -13.89 7.17 -0.74
CA ASP A 154 -15.05 7.25 0.15
C ASP A 154 -14.73 7.96 1.47
N LEU A 155 -13.49 7.85 1.95
CA LEU A 155 -13.05 8.43 3.21
C LEU A 155 -11.59 8.87 3.16
N LEU A 156 -11.30 10.07 3.67
CA LEU A 156 -9.93 10.50 3.98
C LEU A 156 -9.75 10.50 5.49
N VAL A 157 -8.63 9.95 5.97
CA VAL A 157 -8.29 9.87 7.39
C VAL A 157 -6.93 10.48 7.69
N ALA A 158 -6.83 11.15 8.84
CA ALA A 158 -5.59 11.73 9.37
C ALA A 158 -5.27 11.09 10.72
N ILE A 159 -3.99 10.81 10.95
CA ILE A 159 -3.51 10.41 12.29
C ILE A 159 -3.34 11.70 13.11
N PRO A 160 -3.94 11.83 14.30
CA PRO A 160 -3.67 12.95 15.19
C PRO A 160 -2.18 13.04 15.53
N MET A 161 -1.57 14.22 15.37
CA MET A 161 -0.15 14.48 15.60
C MET A 161 0.06 15.67 16.53
N SER A 162 1.23 15.73 17.16
CA SER A 162 1.70 16.93 17.84
C SER A 162 1.87 18.08 16.85
N SER A 163 1.58 19.31 17.25
CA SER A 163 1.70 20.51 16.41
C SER A 163 3.14 20.85 15.99
N THR A 164 4.13 20.12 16.50
CA THR A 164 5.56 20.35 16.22
C THR A 164 6.09 19.58 15.01
N ILE A 165 5.29 18.68 14.41
CA ILE A 165 5.69 17.83 13.28
C ILE A 165 4.54 17.76 12.28
N ASP A 166 4.85 17.89 10.99
CA ASP A 166 3.85 17.97 9.93
C ASP A 166 3.35 16.60 9.44
N SER A 167 4.15 15.53 9.60
CA SER A 167 3.79 14.17 9.16
C SER A 167 4.63 13.06 9.80
N PHE A 168 4.06 11.86 9.84
CA PHE A 168 4.80 10.62 10.05
C PHE A 168 5.52 10.19 8.76
N SER A 169 6.56 9.36 8.89
CA SER A 169 7.04 8.59 7.73
C SER A 169 5.91 7.75 7.13
N ILE A 170 5.91 7.59 5.81
CA ILE A 170 4.84 6.85 5.10
C ILE A 170 4.66 5.43 5.64
N ASN A 171 5.75 4.76 6.01
CA ASN A 171 5.72 3.42 6.60
C ASN A 171 5.01 3.41 7.96
N ALA A 172 5.34 4.35 8.85
CA ALA A 172 4.73 4.45 10.16
C ALA A 172 3.23 4.83 10.06
N ALA A 173 2.91 5.81 9.22
CA ALA A 173 1.53 6.21 8.97
C ALA A 173 0.69 5.03 8.45
N THR A 174 1.22 4.32 7.44
CA THR A 174 0.53 3.17 6.85
C THR A 174 0.33 2.05 7.88
N ALA A 175 1.34 1.74 8.70
CA ALA A 175 1.22 0.74 9.74
C ALA A 175 0.13 1.08 10.77
N VAL A 176 0.08 2.35 11.23
CA VAL A 176 -0.94 2.83 12.17
C VAL A 176 -2.34 2.75 11.58
N VAL A 177 -2.51 3.23 10.34
CA VAL A 177 -3.82 3.18 9.66
C VAL A 177 -4.25 1.75 9.41
N LEU A 178 -3.37 0.88 8.90
CA LEU A 178 -3.66 -0.55 8.71
C LEU A 178 -4.06 -1.22 10.03
N TYR A 179 -3.36 -0.92 11.12
CA TYR A 179 -3.69 -1.48 12.43
C TYR A 179 -5.10 -1.06 12.87
N ALA A 180 -5.42 0.23 12.79
CA ALA A 180 -6.72 0.76 13.17
C ALA A 180 -7.87 0.19 12.33
N ILE A 181 -7.72 0.08 11.00
CA ILE A 181 -8.79 -0.46 10.14
C ILE A 181 -8.93 -1.99 10.21
N THR A 182 -7.90 -2.68 10.73
CA THR A 182 -7.95 -4.13 11.00
C THR A 182 -8.58 -4.42 12.35
N HIS A 183 -8.43 -3.50 13.31
CA HIS A 183 -8.94 -3.62 14.68
C HIS A 183 -9.82 -2.42 15.09
N PRO A 184 -10.92 -2.13 14.38
CA PRO A 184 -11.68 -0.88 14.55
C PRO A 184 -12.44 -0.74 15.88
N ASN A 185 -12.37 -1.74 16.78
CA ASN A 185 -13.06 -1.76 18.08
C ASN A 185 -12.11 -2.12 19.26
N SER A 186 -10.81 -1.89 19.11
CA SER A 186 -9.80 -2.10 20.16
C SER A 186 -9.48 -0.83 20.92
#